data_AF-A0A0N9V1C0-F1
#
_entry.id   AF-A0A0N9V1C0-F1
#
_cell.length_a   1.000
_cell.length_b   1.000
_cell.length_c   1.000
_cell.angle_alpha   90.00
_cell.angle_beta   90.00
_cell.angle_gamma   90.00
#
_symmetry.space_group_name_H-M   'P 1'
#
loop_
_entity.id
_entity.type
_entity.pdbx_description
1 polymer ?
#
loop_
_entity_poly.entity_id
_entity_poly.type
_entity_poly.pdbx_seq_one_letter_code
_entity_poly.pdbx_strand_id
1 'polypeptide(L)'
;MLGAIDNLLQSDPAAFALSSDRKSLSKLMREQLAEEWSFNRQKFEAIGIDQNSMLDIVQRYFEQNGEMFFADASKLMGQALKQGSLGVAQIATDAQRSALSRHLVPPARFEKLKTLRWSVLEGCDLVLPDCVGLAQDHQNEWMPVILADLDQLKSMYLPISHDRALMGTHSEHHASETPSVEILAGCSWDFFVSRDRSERALAAKGLIRSRVTEFTDRVISNSIAEVLAENE
;
A
#
# COMPACT_ATOMS: atom_id res chain seq x y z
N MET A 1 -11.86 -2.22 37.06
CA MET A 1 -12.21 -1.27 35.97
C MET A 1 -10.99 -0.99 35.10
N LEU A 2 -9.85 -0.55 35.66
CA LEU A 2 -8.58 -0.35 34.91
C LEU A 2 -8.09 -1.61 34.16
N GLY A 3 -8.11 -2.78 34.80
CA GLY A 3 -7.64 -4.02 34.16
C GLY A 3 -8.48 -4.56 32.98
N ALA A 4 -9.73 -4.13 32.83
CA ALA A 4 -10.56 -4.51 31.67
C ALA A 4 -10.24 -3.64 30.44
N ILE A 5 -9.85 -2.38 30.68
CA ILE A 5 -9.44 -1.43 29.64
C ILE A 5 -8.01 -1.75 29.17
N ASP A 6 -7.12 -2.16 30.09
CA ASP A 6 -5.76 -2.63 29.74
C ASP A 6 -5.79 -3.91 28.90
N ASN A 7 -6.70 -4.85 29.17
CA ASN A 7 -6.88 -6.04 28.34
C ASN A 7 -7.38 -5.70 26.93
N LEU A 8 -8.31 -4.73 26.80
CA LEU A 8 -8.84 -4.28 25.52
C LEU A 8 -7.75 -3.65 24.61
N LEU A 9 -6.80 -2.94 25.23
CA LEU A 9 -5.65 -2.33 24.54
C LEU A 9 -4.59 -3.36 24.12
N GLN A 10 -4.48 -4.47 24.85
CA GLN A 10 -3.57 -5.56 24.50
C GLN A 10 -4.15 -6.49 23.43
N SER A 11 -5.49 -6.61 23.35
CA SER A 11 -6.14 -7.51 22.41
C SER A 11 -6.14 -7.01 20.97
N ASP A 12 -6.25 -5.70 20.72
CA ASP A 12 -6.18 -5.16 19.35
C ASP A 12 -5.80 -3.65 19.28
N PRO A 13 -4.50 -3.32 19.26
CA PRO A 13 -4.04 -1.93 19.11
C PRO A 13 -4.31 -1.33 17.72
N ALA A 14 -4.62 -2.14 16.69
CA ALA A 14 -4.86 -1.67 15.33
C ALA A 14 -6.28 -1.10 15.16
N ALA A 15 -7.29 -1.78 15.73
CA ALA A 15 -8.68 -1.31 15.76
C ALA A 15 -8.83 0.06 16.45
N PHE A 16 -7.98 0.34 17.43
CA PHE A 16 -7.96 1.60 18.17
C PHE A 16 -7.26 2.74 17.40
N ALA A 17 -6.14 2.47 16.72
CA ALA A 17 -5.44 3.49 15.93
C ALA A 17 -6.20 3.90 14.66
N LEU A 18 -7.07 3.03 14.15
CA LEU A 18 -7.88 3.24 12.94
C LEU A 18 -9.24 3.89 13.22
N SER A 19 -9.61 4.16 14.49
CA SER A 19 -10.87 4.85 14.76
C SER A 19 -10.78 6.31 14.32
N SER A 20 -11.64 6.67 13.37
CA SER A 20 -11.69 7.99 12.73
C SER A 20 -12.17 9.11 13.67
N ASP A 21 -12.80 8.75 14.79
CA ASP A 21 -13.25 9.68 15.82
C ASP A 21 -12.48 9.47 17.12
N ARG A 22 -11.72 10.49 17.52
CA ARG A 22 -10.89 10.48 18.75
C ARG A 22 -11.71 10.66 20.04
N LYS A 23 -13.02 10.90 19.92
CA LYS A 23 -13.89 11.22 21.05
C LYS A 23 -14.99 10.20 21.30
N SER A 24 -15.07 9.12 20.52
CA SER A 24 -16.10 8.10 20.71
C SER A 24 -15.55 6.69 20.56
N LEU A 25 -16.15 5.74 21.28
CA LEU A 25 -15.84 4.32 21.14
C LEU A 25 -16.29 3.83 19.76
N SER A 26 -15.39 3.20 19.01
CA SER A 26 -15.72 2.57 17.74
C SER A 26 -16.74 1.44 17.92
N LYS A 27 -17.45 1.08 16.84
CA LYS A 27 -18.41 -0.03 16.82
C LYS A 27 -17.78 -1.33 17.36
N LEU A 28 -16.56 -1.63 16.90
CA LEU A 28 -15.81 -2.82 17.29
C LEU A 28 -15.44 -2.83 18.78
N MET A 29 -15.10 -1.67 19.38
CA MET A 29 -14.86 -1.56 20.82
C MET A 29 -16.13 -1.77 21.64
N ARG A 30 -17.27 -1.29 21.17
CA ARG A 30 -18.56 -1.49 21.84
C ARG A 30 -18.94 -2.98 21.84
N GLU A 31 -18.65 -3.69 20.75
CA GLU A 31 -18.87 -5.13 20.61
C GLU A 31 -17.95 -5.93 21.56
N GLN A 32 -16.66 -5.61 21.62
CA GLN A 32 -15.74 -6.25 22.58
C GLN A 32 -16.10 -5.96 24.04
N LEU A 33 -16.52 -4.73 24.36
CA LEU A 33 -17.00 -4.40 25.71
C LEU A 33 -18.29 -5.14 26.05
N ALA A 34 -19.18 -5.37 25.09
CA ALA A 34 -20.37 -6.20 25.27
C ALA A 34 -20.02 -7.67 25.52
N GLU A 35 -19.00 -8.19 24.83
CA GLU A 35 -18.48 -9.54 25.00
C GLU A 35 -17.83 -9.72 26.38
N GLU A 36 -16.97 -8.78 26.79
CA GLU A 36 -16.35 -8.75 28.12
C GLU A 36 -17.37 -8.57 29.25
N TRP A 37 -18.41 -7.75 29.03
CA TRP A 37 -19.52 -7.65 29.97
C TRP A 37 -20.24 -9.00 30.12
N SER A 38 -20.50 -9.68 29.01
CA SER A 38 -21.15 -11.00 29.00
C SER A 38 -20.31 -12.05 29.71
N PHE A 39 -19.00 -12.04 29.48
CA PHE A 39 -18.05 -12.95 30.12
C PHE A 39 -17.92 -12.71 31.63
N ASN A 40 -17.97 -11.46 32.08
CA ASN A 40 -17.84 -11.07 33.50
C ASN A 40 -19.16 -10.66 34.16
N ARG A 41 -20.30 -11.03 33.57
CA ARG A 41 -21.64 -10.55 33.94
C ARG A 41 -21.95 -10.63 35.44
N GLN A 42 -21.68 -11.79 36.06
CA GLN A 42 -21.93 -11.99 37.49
C GLN A 42 -21.17 -11.01 38.39
N LYS A 43 -19.94 -10.61 37.99
CA LYS A 43 -19.14 -9.64 38.75
C LYS A 43 -19.69 -8.23 38.60
N PHE A 44 -20.17 -7.86 37.41
CA PHE A 44 -20.72 -6.53 37.16
C PHE A 44 -22.11 -6.34 37.76
N GLU A 45 -22.98 -7.35 37.65
CA GLU A 45 -24.29 -7.35 38.29
C GLU A 45 -24.19 -7.31 39.82
N ALA A 46 -23.20 -7.99 40.42
CA ALA A 46 -22.94 -7.93 41.86
C ALA A 46 -22.56 -6.53 42.38
N ILE A 47 -22.10 -5.64 41.49
CA ILE A 47 -21.73 -4.25 41.81
C ILE A 47 -22.81 -3.27 41.29
N GLY A 48 -23.91 -3.80 40.75
CA GLY A 48 -25.04 -3.00 40.26
C GLY A 48 -24.80 -2.29 38.92
N ILE A 49 -23.84 -2.76 38.13
CA ILE A 49 -23.50 -2.18 36.82
C ILE A 49 -24.15 -3.03 35.71
N ASP A 50 -25.17 -2.49 35.08
CA ASP A 50 -25.73 -3.06 33.84
C ASP A 50 -24.85 -2.71 32.62
N GLN A 51 -25.09 -3.41 31.51
CA GLN A 51 -24.29 -3.28 30.29
C GLN A 51 -24.27 -1.85 29.73
N ASN A 52 -25.41 -1.14 29.76
CA ASN A 52 -25.48 0.22 29.23
C ASN A 52 -24.73 1.19 30.14
N SER A 53 -24.86 1.03 31.46
CA SER A 53 -24.07 1.79 32.43
C SER A 53 -22.56 1.56 32.27
N MET A 54 -22.14 0.33 31.97
CA MET A 54 -20.73 0.01 31.70
C MET A 54 -20.23 0.73 30.43
N LEU A 55 -20.99 0.66 29.34
CA LEU A 55 -20.68 1.36 28.10
C LEU A 55 -20.60 2.88 28.29
N ASP A 56 -21.54 3.47 29.02
CA ASP A 56 -21.54 4.91 29.32
C ASP A 56 -20.33 5.34 30.17
N ILE A 57 -19.96 4.53 31.17
CA ILE A 57 -18.79 4.80 32.03
C ILE A 57 -17.51 4.74 31.20
N VAL A 58 -17.35 3.69 30.37
CA VAL A 58 -16.17 3.53 29.53
C VAL A 58 -16.13 4.63 28.46
N GLN A 59 -17.26 4.99 27.86
CA GLN A 59 -17.34 6.07 26.88
C GLN A 59 -16.94 7.41 27.50
N ARG A 60 -17.45 7.78 28.69
CA ARG A 60 -17.05 9.03 29.36
C ARG A 60 -15.59 9.02 29.78
N TYR A 61 -15.08 7.87 30.22
CA TYR A 61 -13.67 7.72 30.56
C TYR A 61 -12.78 7.92 29.32
N PHE A 62 -13.23 7.44 28.17
CA PHE A 62 -12.58 7.62 26.87
C PHE A 62 -12.64 9.07 26.39
N GLU A 63 -13.80 9.73 26.49
CA GLU A 63 -13.98 11.15 26.14
C GLU A 63 -13.04 12.06 26.97
N GLN A 64 -12.73 11.67 28.21
CA GLN A 64 -11.88 12.45 29.12
C GLN A 64 -10.38 12.18 28.94
N ASN A 65 -9.99 10.97 28.53
CA ASN A 65 -8.59 10.53 28.54
C ASN A 65 -8.08 10.04 27.17
N GLY A 66 -8.91 10.11 26.12
CA GLY A 66 -8.66 9.50 24.81
C GLY A 66 -7.38 9.95 24.12
N GLU A 67 -6.94 11.20 24.32
CA GLU A 67 -5.67 11.68 23.74
C GLU A 67 -4.44 10.93 24.29
N MET A 68 -4.46 10.61 25.59
CA MET A 68 -3.37 9.86 26.22
C MET A 68 -3.36 8.41 25.74
N PHE A 69 -4.54 7.80 25.61
CA PHE A 69 -4.69 6.46 25.05
C PHE A 69 -4.21 6.39 23.59
N PHE A 70 -4.58 7.38 22.76
CA PHE A 70 -4.13 7.49 21.36
C PHE A 70 -2.61 7.62 21.24
N ALA A 71 -1.99 8.37 22.14
CA ALA A 71 -0.54 8.53 22.17
C ALA A 71 0.19 7.21 22.51
N ASP A 72 -0.38 6.37 23.38
CA ASP A 72 0.27 5.12 23.79
C ASP A 72 0.02 3.98 22.80
N ALA A 73 -1.18 3.85 22.24
CA ALA A 73 -1.42 2.84 21.22
C ALA A 73 -0.71 3.15 19.90
N SER A 74 -0.60 4.43 19.51
CA SER A 74 0.18 4.81 18.33
C SER A 74 1.67 4.48 18.48
N LYS A 75 2.23 4.58 19.69
CA LYS A 75 3.59 4.10 19.97
C LYS A 75 3.70 2.58 19.87
N LEU A 76 2.74 1.84 20.43
CA LEU A 76 2.71 0.38 20.35
C LEU A 76 2.58 -0.11 18.90
N MET A 77 1.70 0.51 18.11
CA MET A 77 1.55 0.20 16.69
C MET A 77 2.79 0.59 15.89
N GLY A 78 3.40 1.74 16.18
CA GLY A 78 4.69 2.13 15.59
C GLY A 78 5.82 1.15 15.93
N GLN A 79 5.82 0.55 17.11
CA GLN A 79 6.76 -0.50 17.51
C GLN A 79 6.46 -1.83 16.83
N ALA A 80 5.19 -2.24 16.74
CA ALA A 80 4.76 -3.45 16.04
C ALA A 80 5.06 -3.37 14.54
N LEU A 81 4.80 -2.24 13.88
CA LEU A 81 5.17 -1.98 12.49
C LEU A 81 6.68 -1.97 12.27
N LYS A 82 7.47 -1.42 13.22
CA LYS A 82 8.93 -1.48 13.17
C LYS A 82 9.47 -2.91 13.33
N GLN A 83 8.88 -3.71 14.20
CA GLN A 83 9.28 -5.10 14.40
C GLN A 83 8.84 -5.99 13.22
N GLY A 84 7.63 -5.76 12.68
CA GLY A 84 7.14 -6.43 11.47
C GLY A 84 7.94 -6.07 10.22
N SER A 85 8.31 -4.80 10.04
CA SER A 85 9.08 -4.36 8.85
C SER A 85 10.49 -4.96 8.78
N LEU A 86 11.12 -5.25 9.91
CA LEU A 86 12.40 -5.98 9.97
C LEU A 86 12.27 -7.43 9.46
N GLY A 87 11.16 -8.11 9.77
CA GLY A 87 10.87 -9.45 9.26
C GLY A 87 10.52 -9.45 7.78
N VAL A 88 9.71 -8.48 7.34
CA VAL A 88 9.26 -8.36 5.94
C VAL A 88 10.43 -8.09 4.99
N ALA A 89 11.39 -7.23 5.36
CA ALA A 89 12.56 -6.96 4.53
C ALA A 89 13.43 -8.21 4.33
N GLN A 90 13.63 -9.00 5.40
CA GLN A 90 14.39 -10.25 5.36
C GLN A 90 13.67 -11.30 4.50
N ILE A 91 12.36 -11.49 4.71
CA ILE A 91 11.52 -12.42 3.95
C ILE A 91 11.48 -12.02 2.47
N ALA A 92 11.33 -10.73 2.16
CA ALA A 92 11.35 -10.23 0.78
C ALA A 92 12.71 -10.49 0.12
N THR A 93 13.80 -10.24 0.83
CA THR A 93 15.16 -10.51 0.34
C THR A 93 15.39 -12.00 0.08
N ASP A 94 14.96 -12.86 1.00
CA ASP A 94 15.15 -14.31 0.89
C ASP A 94 14.22 -14.92 -0.16
N ALA A 95 12.99 -14.42 -0.28
CA ALA A 95 12.08 -14.77 -1.37
C ALA A 95 12.64 -14.35 -2.73
N GLN A 96 13.19 -13.13 -2.84
CA GLN A 96 13.82 -12.64 -4.06
C GLN A 96 15.06 -13.45 -4.43
N ARG A 97 15.95 -13.74 -3.48
CA ARG A 97 17.13 -14.61 -3.70
C ARG A 97 16.71 -16.02 -4.11
N SER A 98 15.74 -16.60 -3.42
CA SER A 98 15.19 -17.92 -3.72
C SER A 98 14.58 -17.97 -5.13
N ALA A 99 13.77 -16.98 -5.51
CA ALA A 99 13.19 -16.87 -6.84
C ALA A 99 14.26 -16.74 -7.94
N LEU A 100 15.24 -15.85 -7.75
CA LEU A 100 16.35 -15.63 -8.70
C LEU A 100 17.30 -16.83 -8.79
N SER A 101 17.44 -17.61 -7.71
CA SER A 101 18.29 -18.81 -7.70
C SER A 101 17.72 -19.97 -8.51
N ARG A 102 16.40 -19.98 -8.73
CA ARG A 102 15.70 -21.03 -9.47
C ARG A 102 15.53 -20.67 -10.94
N HIS A 103 15.17 -19.43 -11.24
CA HIS A 103 15.04 -18.92 -12.60
C HIS A 103 15.44 -17.44 -12.66
N LEU A 104 16.31 -17.07 -13.60
CA LEU A 104 16.72 -15.68 -13.85
C LEU A 104 15.54 -14.79 -14.27
N VAL A 105 14.48 -15.38 -14.83
CA VAL A 105 13.24 -14.70 -15.22
C VAL A 105 12.05 -15.52 -14.73
N PRO A 106 11.09 -14.92 -13.98
CA PRO A 106 9.88 -15.62 -13.58
C PRO A 106 9.11 -16.16 -14.81
N PRO A 107 8.94 -17.48 -14.96
CA PRO A 107 8.39 -18.08 -16.19
C PRO A 107 7.03 -17.55 -16.59
N ALA A 108 6.14 -17.30 -15.62
CA ALA A 108 4.81 -16.75 -15.88
C ALA A 108 4.86 -15.35 -16.52
N ARG A 109 5.80 -14.50 -16.08
CA ARG A 109 5.97 -13.16 -16.67
C ARG A 109 6.57 -13.25 -18.07
N PHE A 110 7.54 -14.14 -18.26
CA PHE A 110 8.15 -14.37 -19.57
C PHE A 110 7.12 -14.78 -20.61
N GLU A 111 6.28 -15.78 -20.30
CA GLU A 111 5.26 -16.25 -21.24
C GLU A 111 4.24 -15.16 -21.57
N LYS A 112 3.81 -14.35 -20.59
CA LYS A 112 2.92 -13.20 -20.86
C LYS A 112 3.57 -12.17 -21.79
N LEU A 113 4.81 -11.75 -21.51
CA LEU A 113 5.52 -10.77 -22.34
C LEU A 113 5.80 -11.28 -23.76
N LYS A 114 5.94 -12.59 -23.94
CA LYS A 114 6.12 -13.23 -25.26
C LYS A 114 4.88 -13.14 -26.15
N THR A 115 3.69 -12.96 -25.57
CA THR A 115 2.44 -12.79 -26.33
C THR A 115 2.30 -11.39 -26.96
N LEU A 116 3.13 -10.44 -26.55
CA LEU A 116 3.13 -9.08 -27.10
C LEU A 116 3.80 -9.04 -28.46
N ARG A 117 3.27 -8.19 -29.33
CA ARG A 117 3.93 -7.76 -30.56
C ARG A 117 4.84 -6.59 -30.22
N TRP A 118 6.13 -6.77 -30.49
CA TRP A 118 7.15 -5.77 -30.18
C TRP A 118 7.45 -4.91 -31.39
N SER A 119 7.53 -3.61 -31.18
CA SER A 119 7.91 -2.62 -32.18
C SER A 119 8.85 -1.60 -31.57
N VAL A 120 9.68 -0.97 -32.41
CA VAL A 120 10.54 0.14 -31.99
C VAL A 120 9.81 1.44 -32.31
N LEU A 121 9.66 2.28 -31.30
CA LEU A 121 9.24 3.67 -31.45
C LEU A 121 10.48 4.54 -31.59
N GLU A 122 10.47 5.44 -32.57
CA GLU A 122 11.54 6.41 -32.82
C GLU A 122 11.00 7.84 -32.71
N GLY A 123 11.90 8.80 -32.45
CA GLY A 123 11.55 10.22 -32.40
C GLY A 123 10.81 10.64 -31.12
N CYS A 124 10.90 9.83 -30.08
CA CYS A 124 10.34 10.17 -28.77
C CYS A 124 11.24 11.19 -28.04
N ASP A 125 10.70 11.87 -27.02
CA ASP A 125 11.50 12.67 -26.09
C ASP A 125 11.39 12.03 -24.71
N LEU A 126 12.39 11.20 -24.39
CA LEU A 126 12.36 10.29 -23.24
C LEU A 126 13.49 10.59 -22.26
N VAL A 127 13.18 10.38 -20.99
CA VAL A 127 14.19 10.08 -19.97
C VAL A 127 14.27 8.57 -19.77
N LEU A 128 15.44 8.07 -19.40
CA LEU A 128 15.65 6.67 -19.07
C LEU A 128 15.45 6.49 -17.57
N PRO A 129 14.31 5.93 -17.13
CA PRO A 129 14.12 5.63 -15.72
C PRO A 129 15.07 4.51 -15.29
N ASP A 130 15.40 4.46 -14.02
CA ASP A 130 16.13 3.34 -13.41
C ASP A 130 15.23 2.10 -13.15
N CYS A 131 14.02 2.08 -13.73
CA CYS A 131 13.15 0.91 -13.79
C CYS A 131 13.24 0.23 -15.17
N VAL A 132 13.17 -1.11 -15.18
CA VAL A 132 13.36 -1.94 -16.38
C VAL A 132 12.29 -1.69 -17.46
N GLY A 133 11.16 -1.08 -17.13
CA GLY A 133 10.13 -0.77 -18.10
C GLY A 133 8.86 -0.28 -17.43
N LEU A 134 7.97 0.28 -18.23
CA LEU A 134 6.66 0.78 -17.81
C LEU A 134 5.56 -0.04 -18.45
N ALA A 135 4.51 -0.30 -17.68
CA ALA A 135 3.28 -0.87 -18.15
C ALA A 135 2.22 0.23 -18.16
N GLN A 136 1.39 0.22 -19.19
CA GLN A 136 0.12 0.90 -19.22
C GLN A 136 -0.98 -0.15 -19.14
N ASP A 137 -1.91 0.02 -18.20
CA ASP A 137 -3.07 -0.86 -18.08
C ASP A 137 -4.26 -0.40 -18.93
N HIS A 138 -5.37 -1.15 -18.89
CA HIS A 138 -6.59 -0.79 -19.60
C HIS A 138 -7.29 0.47 -19.05
N GLN A 139 -6.94 0.93 -17.85
CA GLN A 139 -7.40 2.20 -17.26
C GLN A 139 -6.51 3.38 -17.67
N ASN A 140 -5.47 3.14 -18.48
CA ASN A 140 -4.44 4.08 -18.88
C ASN A 140 -3.54 4.55 -17.72
N GLU A 141 -3.49 3.80 -16.61
CA GLU A 141 -2.54 4.06 -15.55
C GLU A 141 -1.15 3.55 -15.94
N TRP A 142 -0.14 4.31 -15.54
CA TRP A 142 1.26 4.01 -15.81
C TRP A 142 1.98 3.62 -14.55
N MET A 143 2.69 2.50 -14.61
CA MET A 143 3.47 2.01 -13.48
C MET A 143 4.72 1.25 -13.93
N PRO A 144 5.73 1.11 -13.07
CA PRO A 144 6.83 0.19 -13.31
C PRO A 144 6.29 -1.21 -13.59
N VAL A 145 6.78 -1.88 -14.64
CA VAL A 145 6.32 -3.22 -15.04
C VAL A 145 6.36 -4.18 -13.86
N ILE A 146 7.38 -4.08 -13.00
CA ILE A 146 7.52 -4.92 -11.82
C ILE A 146 6.28 -4.93 -10.91
N LEU A 147 5.54 -3.82 -10.84
CA LEU A 147 4.32 -3.62 -10.04
C LEU A 147 3.02 -3.90 -10.82
N ALA A 148 3.11 -4.03 -12.14
CA ALA A 148 1.95 -4.16 -13.00
C ALA A 148 1.33 -5.56 -12.94
N ASP A 149 0.00 -5.60 -12.92
CA ASP A 149 -0.74 -6.80 -13.27
C ASP A 149 -0.69 -7.01 -14.79
N LEU A 150 0.07 -8.03 -15.21
CA LEU A 150 0.24 -8.34 -16.62
C LEU A 150 -1.03 -8.89 -17.29
N ASP A 151 -2.07 -9.28 -16.54
CA ASP A 151 -3.39 -9.62 -17.11
C ASP A 151 -4.18 -8.39 -17.54
N GLN A 152 -3.90 -7.23 -16.97
CA GLN A 152 -4.52 -5.95 -17.32
C GLN A 152 -3.66 -5.11 -18.28
N LEU A 153 -2.60 -5.71 -18.83
CA LEU A 153 -1.62 -5.02 -19.64
C LEU A 153 -2.21 -4.60 -20.99
N LYS A 154 -2.36 -3.29 -21.19
CA LYS A 154 -2.71 -2.72 -22.48
C LYS A 154 -1.47 -2.59 -23.37
N SER A 155 -0.38 -2.07 -22.81
CA SER A 155 0.90 -1.90 -23.52
C SER A 155 2.08 -1.84 -22.55
N MET A 156 3.26 -2.21 -23.03
CA MET A 156 4.51 -2.13 -22.29
C MET A 156 5.52 -1.27 -23.05
N TYR A 157 6.29 -0.47 -22.31
CA TYR A 157 7.30 0.43 -22.83
C TYR A 157 8.63 0.19 -22.14
N LEU A 158 9.68 0.05 -22.93
CA LEU A 158 11.06 -0.05 -22.48
C LEU A 158 11.86 1.05 -23.16
N PRO A 159 12.16 2.16 -22.46
CA PRO A 159 13.07 3.18 -22.97
C PRO A 159 14.45 2.60 -23.26
N ILE A 160 14.94 2.73 -24.50
CA ILE A 160 16.25 2.22 -24.95
C ILE A 160 17.25 3.37 -24.99
N SER A 161 16.82 4.51 -25.54
CA SER A 161 17.57 5.77 -25.59
C SER A 161 16.61 6.95 -25.42
N HIS A 162 17.16 8.16 -25.35
CA HIS A 162 16.37 9.39 -25.23
C HIS A 162 15.34 9.60 -26.36
N ASP A 163 15.55 8.92 -27.50
CA ASP A 163 14.76 9.05 -28.73
C ASP A 163 14.12 7.74 -29.20
N ARG A 164 14.33 6.63 -28.47
CA ARG A 164 13.82 5.32 -28.86
C ARG A 164 13.32 4.51 -27.68
N ALA A 165 12.19 3.84 -27.89
CA ALA A 165 11.64 2.88 -26.95
C ALA A 165 11.20 1.61 -27.66
N LEU A 166 11.27 0.48 -26.97
CA LEU A 166 10.57 -0.73 -27.38
C LEU A 166 9.14 -0.66 -26.83
N MET A 167 8.15 -0.88 -27.69
CA MET A 167 6.75 -0.95 -27.31
C MET A 167 6.20 -2.35 -27.60
N GLY A 168 5.62 -2.98 -26.58
CA GLY A 168 4.91 -4.25 -26.68
C GLY A 168 3.40 -4.03 -26.58
N THR A 169 2.63 -4.48 -27.57
CA THR A 169 1.16 -4.39 -27.59
C THR A 169 0.51 -5.69 -28.07
N HIS A 170 -0.77 -5.89 -27.75
CA HIS A 170 -1.56 -6.97 -28.34
C HIS A 170 -2.19 -6.60 -29.69
N SER A 171 -2.41 -5.30 -29.95
CA SER A 171 -3.01 -4.80 -31.19
C SER A 171 -1.98 -4.37 -32.23
N GLU A 172 -2.33 -4.48 -33.52
CA GLU A 172 -1.55 -3.95 -34.66
C GLU A 172 -1.56 -2.42 -34.75
N HIS A 173 -2.55 -1.76 -34.15
CA HIS A 173 -2.62 -0.31 -34.17
C HIS A 173 -1.70 0.31 -33.12
N HIS A 174 -0.64 0.97 -33.61
CA HIS A 174 0.37 1.72 -32.86
C HIS A 174 -0.16 3.01 -32.19
N ALA A 175 -1.47 3.17 -32.01
CA ALA A 175 -2.07 4.37 -31.43
C ALA A 175 -1.98 4.40 -29.89
N SER A 176 -0.88 3.89 -29.32
CA SER A 176 -0.64 4.00 -27.87
C SER A 176 0.22 5.24 -27.63
N GLU A 177 -0.24 6.08 -26.72
CA GLU A 177 0.45 7.30 -26.33
C GLU A 177 1.80 6.95 -25.71
N THR A 178 2.88 7.58 -26.20
CA THR A 178 4.20 7.46 -25.58
C THR A 178 4.17 8.10 -24.19
N PRO A 179 4.74 7.47 -23.16
CA PRO A 179 4.74 8.04 -21.81
C PRO A 179 5.52 9.36 -21.80
N SER A 180 4.99 10.34 -21.08
CA SER A 180 5.66 11.63 -20.91
C SER A 180 6.88 11.51 -19.99
N VAL A 181 7.76 12.52 -20.01
CA VAL A 181 8.91 12.63 -19.10
C VAL A 181 8.47 12.56 -17.62
N GLU A 182 7.33 13.15 -17.29
CA GLU A 182 6.77 13.14 -15.94
C GLU A 182 6.34 11.74 -15.51
N ILE A 183 5.76 10.95 -16.42
CA ILE A 183 5.40 9.56 -16.18
C ILE A 183 6.65 8.71 -15.97
N LEU A 184 7.64 8.86 -16.85
CA LEU A 184 8.92 8.14 -16.77
C LEU A 184 9.65 8.45 -15.45
N ALA A 185 9.76 9.73 -15.09
CA ALA A 185 10.33 10.15 -13.82
C ALA A 185 9.50 9.64 -12.63
N GLY A 186 8.17 9.70 -12.73
CA GLY A 186 7.24 9.19 -11.72
C GLY A 186 7.40 7.70 -11.40
N CYS A 187 7.74 6.92 -12.42
CA CYS A 187 8.02 5.50 -12.33
C CYS A 187 9.47 5.17 -11.96
N SER A 188 10.34 6.18 -11.83
CA SER A 188 11.73 5.98 -11.41
C SER A 188 11.81 5.80 -9.89
N TRP A 189 12.81 5.04 -9.44
CA TRP A 189 13.04 4.69 -8.05
C TRP A 189 13.98 5.68 -7.35
N ASP A 190 15.20 5.85 -7.82
CA ASP A 190 16.22 6.72 -7.23
C ASP A 190 16.63 7.84 -8.20
N PHE A 191 16.69 7.52 -9.49
CA PHE A 191 17.13 8.46 -10.52
C PHE A 191 16.55 8.14 -11.90
N PHE A 192 16.69 9.07 -12.82
CA PHE A 192 16.58 8.82 -14.25
C PHE A 192 17.72 9.51 -14.98
N VAL A 193 18.01 9.05 -16.20
CA VAL A 193 19.03 9.63 -17.07
C VAL A 193 18.33 10.41 -18.19
N SER A 194 18.70 11.68 -18.34
CA SER A 194 18.25 12.52 -19.45
C SER A 194 19.43 12.78 -20.40
N ARG A 195 19.15 12.97 -21.69
CA ARG A 195 20.17 13.40 -22.67
C ARG A 195 20.76 14.76 -22.29
N ASP A 196 19.90 15.66 -21.80
CA ASP A 196 20.25 17.03 -21.47
C ASP A 196 19.67 17.46 -20.11
N ARG A 197 20.09 18.64 -19.66
CA ARG A 197 19.54 19.30 -18.46
C ARG A 197 18.41 20.27 -18.83
N SER A 198 17.47 19.84 -19.67
CA SER A 198 16.28 20.62 -19.97
C SER A 198 15.51 21.00 -18.70
N GLU A 199 14.82 22.14 -18.73
CA GLU A 199 13.98 22.58 -17.62
C GLU A 199 12.93 21.54 -17.26
N ARG A 200 12.38 20.85 -18.26
CA ARG A 200 11.42 19.75 -18.08
C ARG A 200 12.03 18.58 -17.30
N ALA A 201 13.22 18.13 -17.68
CA ALA A 201 13.92 17.07 -16.95
C ALA A 201 14.25 17.51 -15.50
N LEU A 202 14.68 18.75 -15.30
CA LEU A 202 14.96 19.27 -13.96
C LEU A 202 13.71 19.33 -13.08
N ALA A 203 12.58 19.78 -13.64
CA ALA A 203 11.29 19.81 -12.93
C ALA A 203 10.79 18.39 -12.58
N ALA A 204 10.96 17.43 -13.50
CA ALA A 204 10.53 16.06 -13.31
C ALA A 204 11.27 15.32 -12.18
N LYS A 205 12.44 15.82 -11.73
CA LYS A 205 13.16 15.26 -10.57
C LYS A 205 12.30 15.18 -9.30
N GLY A 206 11.41 16.16 -9.09
CA GLY A 206 10.50 16.17 -7.94
C GLY A 206 9.43 15.07 -7.98
N LEU A 207 9.29 14.36 -9.11
CA LEU A 207 8.29 13.32 -9.31
C LEU A 207 8.82 11.92 -9.06
N ILE A 208 10.13 11.73 -8.84
CA ILE A 208 10.73 10.41 -8.56
C ILE A 208 9.93 9.70 -7.45
N ARG A 209 9.58 8.42 -7.68
CA ARG A 209 8.70 7.57 -6.85
C ARG A 209 7.25 7.97 -6.70
N SER A 210 6.78 9.07 -7.29
CA SER A 210 5.37 9.50 -7.10
C SER A 210 4.38 8.41 -7.46
N ARG A 211 4.57 7.69 -8.59
CA ARG A 211 3.69 6.61 -9.04
C ARG A 211 3.80 5.34 -8.19
N VAL A 212 5.03 5.02 -7.77
CA VAL A 212 5.27 3.89 -6.85
C VAL A 212 4.58 4.13 -5.52
N THR A 213 4.69 5.34 -4.99
CA THR A 213 4.11 5.73 -3.71
C THR A 213 2.60 5.69 -3.79
N GLU A 214 2.01 6.31 -4.84
CA GLU A 214 0.56 6.27 -5.11
C GLU A 214 0.03 4.82 -5.20
N PHE A 215 0.72 3.95 -5.92
CA PHE A 215 0.36 2.53 -6.02
C PHE A 215 0.42 1.83 -4.66
N THR A 216 1.51 2.04 -3.91
CA THR A 216 1.72 1.40 -2.61
C THR A 216 0.68 1.86 -1.59
N ASP A 217 0.41 3.16 -1.53
CA ASP A 217 -0.60 3.75 -0.65
C ASP A 217 -2.00 3.20 -0.96
N ARG A 218 -2.32 3.03 -2.25
CA ARG A 218 -3.58 2.43 -2.70
C ARG A 218 -3.69 0.96 -2.27
N VAL A 219 -2.65 0.16 -2.47
CA VAL A 219 -2.64 -1.25 -2.07
C VAL A 219 -2.79 -1.38 -0.55
N ILE A 220 -2.04 -0.59 0.23
CA ILE A 220 -2.15 -0.58 1.69
C ILE A 220 -3.56 -0.21 2.12
N SER A 221 -4.12 0.86 1.56
CA SER A 221 -5.46 1.34 1.91
C SER A 221 -6.53 0.29 1.60
N ASN A 222 -6.44 -0.37 0.45
CA ASN A 222 -7.37 -1.43 0.06
C ASN A 222 -7.26 -2.65 0.97
N SER A 223 -6.06 -3.12 1.28
CA SER A 223 -5.86 -4.26 2.18
C SER A 223 -6.36 -3.98 3.59
N ILE A 224 -6.19 -2.76 4.10
CA ILE A 224 -6.76 -2.37 5.40
C ILE A 224 -8.29 -2.38 5.34
N ALA A 225 -8.88 -1.85 4.26
CA ALA A 225 -10.34 -1.83 4.09
C ALA A 225 -10.94 -3.25 4.00
N GLU A 226 -10.28 -4.17 3.29
CA GLU A 226 -10.70 -5.57 3.19
C GLU A 226 -10.71 -6.25 4.57
N VAL A 227 -9.64 -6.10 5.36
CA VAL A 227 -9.57 -6.66 6.72
C VAL A 227 -10.66 -6.07 7.62
N LEU A 228 -10.99 -4.79 7.47
CA LEU A 228 -12.07 -4.17 8.24
C LEU A 228 -13.45 -4.68 7.83
N ALA A 229 -13.66 -4.96 6.53
CA ALA A 229 -14.93 -5.48 6.01
C ALA A 229 -15.16 -6.97 6.31
N GLU A 230 -14.11 -7.78 6.39
CA GLU A 230 -14.20 -9.19 6.79
C GLU A 230 -14.55 -9.38 8.28
N ASN A 231 -14.43 -8.31 9.08
CA ASN A 231 -14.73 -8.29 10.51
C ASN A 231 -16.06 -7.56 10.84
N GLU A 232 -16.88 -7.21 9.84
CA GLU A 232 -18.27 -6.73 10.02
C GLU A 232 -19.31 -7.85 9.86
#